data_AF-A0A0K9PPS1-F1
#
_entry.id   AF-A0A0K9PPS1-F1
#
_cell.length_a   1.000
_cell.length_b   1.000
_cell.length_c   1.000
_cell.angle_alpha   90.00
_cell.angle_beta   90.00
_cell.angle_gamma   90.00
#
_symmetry.space_group_name_H-M   'P 1'
#
loop_
_entity.id
_entity.type
_entity.pdbx_description
1 polymer ?
#
loop_
_entity_poly.entity_id
_entity_poly.type
_entity_poly.pdbx_seq_one_letter_code
_entity_poly.pdbx_strand_id
1 'polypeptide(L)'
;MEELTAGGNQGARNDLNDISPPPGTDMTGICFKDQLWLNTYPLDRNLVFEYFALSQFYDSTCNNELLRSQSIHPLDISHLSKMTGSEYMLTDVREPNLFVIRKQNRDGPEKVTPQLTYYILDGCIYQAPQLCNVFYSRIGRVLHNLTQGLKTVASKLEKINSDDSDEEGVDEELTSTKEPINVKELKRVDHILTSLLHKLPPAPPAPDFARGYGPLSTLDEREKEKDESKLSNDTLFCSDPIINHGPSKRMKF
;
A
#
# COMPACT_ATOMS: atom_id res chain seq x y z
N MET A 1 -9.48 64.76 -37.11
CA MET A 1 -9.87 65.17 -35.75
C MET A 1 -10.50 63.95 -35.12
N GLU A 2 -9.68 63.00 -34.64
CA GLU A 2 -9.08 63.00 -33.28
C GLU A 2 -10.14 63.14 -32.20
N GLU A 3 -10.40 62.05 -31.46
CA GLU A 3 -9.91 61.94 -30.08
C GLU A 3 -9.93 60.50 -29.57
N LEU A 4 -8.89 60.15 -28.82
CA LEU A 4 -8.62 58.88 -28.14
C LEU A 4 -8.92 59.05 -26.64
N THR A 5 -9.67 58.11 -26.03
CA THR A 5 -9.65 57.83 -24.58
C THR A 5 -10.01 56.34 -24.39
N ALA A 6 -9.07 55.44 -24.12
CA ALA A 6 -8.45 55.11 -22.82
C ALA A 6 -9.39 54.42 -21.82
N GLY A 7 -9.07 53.16 -21.49
CA GLY A 7 -9.25 52.62 -20.13
C GLY A 7 -10.20 51.44 -19.96
N GLY A 8 -9.65 50.32 -19.48
CA GLY A 8 -10.39 49.43 -18.58
C GLY A 8 -10.72 48.03 -19.07
N ASN A 9 -9.70 47.23 -19.40
CA ASN A 9 -9.86 45.78 -19.48
C ASN A 9 -9.98 45.22 -18.04
N GLN A 10 -11.20 45.14 -17.52
CA GLN A 10 -11.52 44.48 -16.25
C GLN A 10 -12.35 43.24 -16.54
N GLY A 11 -11.67 42.10 -16.53
CA GLY A 11 -12.28 40.78 -16.67
C GLY A 11 -11.37 39.65 -16.19
N ALA A 12 -10.41 39.93 -15.32
CA ALA A 12 -9.72 38.89 -14.55
C ALA A 12 -10.64 38.48 -13.41
N ARG A 13 -11.62 37.61 -13.72
CA ARG A 13 -12.31 36.85 -12.68
C ARG A 13 -11.27 35.90 -12.09
N ASN A 14 -11.12 36.01 -10.77
CA ASN A 14 -10.26 35.17 -9.95
C ASN A 14 -10.74 33.71 -10.03
N ASP A 15 -10.23 32.96 -11.01
CA ASP A 15 -10.36 31.51 -11.10
C ASP A 15 -9.27 30.81 -10.26
N LEU A 16 -9.19 31.15 -8.97
CA LEU A 16 -8.23 30.53 -8.03
C LEU A 16 -8.88 29.62 -6.99
N ASN A 17 -10.19 29.39 -7.07
CA ASN A 17 -10.92 28.58 -6.08
C ASN A 17 -11.82 27.53 -6.76
N ASP A 18 -11.25 26.63 -7.55
CA ASP A 18 -11.69 25.23 -7.59
C ASP A 18 -10.70 24.38 -8.41
N ILE A 19 -9.64 23.90 -7.75
CA ILE A 19 -8.86 22.78 -8.29
C ILE A 19 -9.03 21.64 -7.30
N SER A 20 -10.26 21.14 -7.16
CA SER A 20 -10.40 19.73 -6.78
C SER A 20 -9.64 18.92 -7.85
N PRO A 21 -8.58 18.17 -7.49
CA PRO A 21 -7.79 17.44 -8.46
C PRO A 21 -8.70 16.47 -9.22
N PRO A 22 -8.52 16.32 -10.55
CA PRO A 22 -9.34 15.40 -11.33
C PRO A 22 -9.20 13.98 -10.76
N PRO A 23 -10.30 13.19 -10.75
CA PRO A 23 -10.31 11.84 -10.22
C PRO A 23 -9.24 11.00 -10.93
N GLY A 24 -8.24 10.53 -10.17
CA GLY A 24 -7.12 9.74 -10.68
C GLY A 24 -5.75 10.42 -10.60
N THR A 25 -5.65 11.66 -10.14
CA THR A 25 -4.34 12.26 -9.82
C THR A 25 -3.75 11.56 -8.59
N ASP A 26 -2.57 10.98 -8.73
CA ASP A 26 -1.86 10.39 -7.60
C ASP A 26 -1.30 11.50 -6.69
N MET A 27 -1.98 11.68 -5.57
CA MET A 27 -1.69 12.72 -4.58
C MET A 27 -0.73 12.20 -3.49
N THR A 28 -0.23 10.97 -3.61
CA THR A 28 0.71 10.36 -2.63
C THR A 28 2.14 10.87 -2.74
N GLY A 29 2.49 11.53 -3.86
CA GLY A 29 3.83 12.08 -4.11
C GLY A 29 4.02 13.53 -3.63
N ILE A 30 2.99 14.16 -3.05
CA ILE A 30 3.00 15.57 -2.65
C ILE A 30 2.66 15.72 -1.16
N CYS A 31 2.98 16.89 -0.60
CA CYS A 31 2.61 17.24 0.77
C CYS A 31 2.09 18.68 0.84
N PHE A 32 1.21 18.93 1.81
CA PHE A 32 0.72 20.28 2.11
C PHE A 32 1.32 20.77 3.43
N LYS A 33 1.75 22.03 3.46
CA LYS A 33 2.19 22.71 4.68
C LYS A 33 1.90 24.20 4.58
N ASP A 34 1.23 24.76 5.58
CA ASP A 34 1.07 26.21 5.72
C ASP A 34 1.81 26.69 6.97
N GLN A 35 2.98 27.31 6.75
CA GLN A 35 3.82 27.82 7.83
C GLN A 35 3.23 29.05 8.52
N LEU A 36 2.44 29.87 7.82
CA LEU A 36 1.84 31.07 8.41
C LEU A 36 0.76 30.68 9.42
N TRP A 37 -0.05 29.69 9.07
CA TRP A 37 -1.05 29.14 9.97
C TRP A 37 -0.39 28.51 11.21
N LEU A 38 0.63 27.67 11.01
CA LEU A 38 1.35 26.98 12.10
C LEU A 38 2.11 27.93 13.05
N ASN A 39 2.48 29.13 12.58
CA ASN A 39 3.08 30.16 13.43
C ASN A 39 2.04 30.94 14.26
N THR A 40 0.78 30.94 13.81
CA THR A 40 -0.30 31.71 14.43
C THR A 40 -1.11 30.87 15.41
N TYR A 41 -1.33 29.58 15.08
CA TYR A 41 -2.17 28.67 15.83
C TYR A 41 -1.39 27.43 16.28
N PRO A 42 -1.60 26.95 17.53
CA PRO A 42 -1.03 25.69 17.97
C PRO A 42 -1.68 24.52 17.24
N LEU A 43 -0.88 23.54 16.81
CA LEU A 43 -1.38 22.30 16.21
C LEU A 43 -1.77 21.32 17.32
N ASP A 44 -3.02 21.39 17.76
CA ASP A 44 -3.63 20.52 18.78
C ASP A 44 -4.82 19.72 18.20
N ARG A 45 -5.40 18.81 18.99
CA ARG A 45 -6.57 18.00 18.59
C ARG A 45 -7.78 18.83 18.17
N ASN A 46 -7.92 20.06 18.64
CA ASN A 46 -9.07 20.90 18.36
C ASN A 46 -8.94 21.61 17.01
N LEU A 47 -7.74 22.13 16.71
CA LEU A 47 -7.47 22.93 15.52
C LEU A 47 -6.87 22.11 14.37
N VAL A 48 -6.37 20.90 14.61
CA VAL A 48 -5.81 20.04 13.56
C VAL A 48 -6.78 19.79 12.42
N PHE A 49 -8.08 19.68 12.71
CA PHE A 49 -9.08 19.49 11.65
C PHE A 49 -9.25 20.76 10.80
N GLU A 50 -9.20 21.94 11.41
CA GLU A 50 -9.26 23.22 10.69
C GLU A 50 -8.03 23.38 9.80
N TYR A 51 -6.85 23.03 10.32
CA TYR A 51 -5.62 23.01 9.53
C TYR A 51 -5.71 22.03 8.34
N PHE A 52 -6.23 20.82 8.57
CA PHE A 52 -6.43 19.84 7.52
C PHE A 52 -7.40 20.31 6.44
N ALA A 53 -8.45 21.05 6.81
CA ALA A 53 -9.44 21.58 5.89
C ALA A 53 -8.89 22.61 4.89
N LEU A 54 -7.73 23.21 5.17
CA LEU A 54 -7.02 24.11 4.25
C LEU A 54 -6.26 23.37 3.15
N SER A 55 -6.05 22.06 3.31
CA SER A 55 -5.26 21.27 2.38
C SER A 55 -6.04 20.86 1.14
N GLN A 56 -5.32 20.65 0.03
CA GLN A 56 -5.86 20.06 -1.20
C GLN A 56 -6.38 18.62 -1.05
N PHE A 57 -6.17 18.00 0.11
CA PHE A 57 -6.68 16.66 0.43
C PHE A 57 -8.09 16.71 1.03
N TYR A 58 -8.54 17.89 1.45
CA TYR A 58 -9.87 18.10 2.00
C TYR A 58 -10.92 18.12 0.88
N ASP A 59 -12.09 17.58 1.19
CA ASP A 59 -13.21 17.48 0.27
C ASP A 59 -14.38 18.26 0.86
N SER A 60 -14.74 19.37 0.23
CA SER A 60 -15.80 20.28 0.69
C SER A 60 -17.20 19.65 0.59
N THR A 61 -17.35 18.53 -0.12
CA THR A 61 -18.63 17.81 -0.21
C THR A 61 -18.85 16.84 0.95
N CYS A 62 -17.90 16.72 1.88
CA CYS A 62 -17.98 15.79 3.00
C CYS A 62 -18.99 16.22 4.09
N ASN A 63 -19.44 15.25 4.86
CA ASN A 63 -20.37 15.46 5.97
C ASN A 63 -19.82 16.42 7.04
N ASN A 64 -18.50 16.44 7.23
CA ASN A 64 -17.87 17.33 8.21
C ASN A 64 -18.05 18.81 7.83
N GLU A 65 -18.05 19.14 6.54
CA GLU A 65 -18.29 20.52 6.09
C GLU A 65 -19.73 20.93 6.36
N LEU A 66 -20.68 20.02 6.19
CA LEU A 66 -22.07 20.28 6.56
C LEU A 66 -22.19 20.58 8.06
N LEU A 67 -21.52 19.81 8.93
CA LEU A 67 -21.51 20.09 10.37
C LEU A 67 -20.87 21.43 10.70
N ARG A 68 -19.73 21.77 10.07
CA ARG A 68 -19.10 23.09 10.22
C ARG A 68 -20.03 24.23 9.83
N SER A 69 -20.75 24.10 8.71
CA SER A 69 -21.71 25.10 8.25
C SER A 69 -22.87 25.32 9.23
N GLN A 70 -23.19 24.30 10.03
CA GLN A 70 -24.21 24.34 11.08
C GLN A 70 -23.66 24.77 12.45
N SER A 71 -22.39 25.20 12.53
CA SER A 71 -21.69 25.51 13.78
C SER A 71 -21.65 24.32 14.76
N ILE A 72 -21.67 23.10 14.23
CA ILE A 72 -21.49 21.85 14.98
C ILE A 72 -20.04 21.40 14.82
N HIS A 73 -19.48 20.78 15.87
CA HIS A 73 -18.10 20.29 15.81
C HIS A 73 -17.93 19.25 14.67
N PRO A 74 -16.97 19.45 13.74
CA PRO A 74 -16.86 18.63 12.52
C PRO A 74 -16.66 17.15 12.78
N LEU A 75 -16.05 16.78 13.91
CA LEU A 75 -15.76 15.40 14.28
C LEU A 75 -16.78 14.81 15.26
N ASP A 76 -17.96 15.43 15.43
CA ASP A 76 -18.99 14.91 16.33
C ASP A 76 -19.68 13.65 15.76
N ILE A 77 -19.32 12.51 16.35
CA ILE A 77 -19.80 11.18 15.97
C ILE A 77 -21.33 11.06 16.13
N SER A 78 -21.94 11.81 17.06
CA SER A 78 -23.38 11.77 17.35
C SER A 78 -24.22 12.26 16.17
N HIS A 79 -23.66 13.17 15.38
CA HIS A 79 -24.26 13.68 14.15
C HIS A 79 -23.80 12.87 12.94
N LEU A 80 -22.51 12.58 12.82
CA LEU A 80 -21.94 11.82 11.70
C LEU A 80 -22.59 10.43 11.55
N SER A 81 -22.87 9.73 12.65
CA SER A 81 -23.53 8.41 12.64
C SER A 81 -24.94 8.41 12.03
N LYS A 82 -25.62 9.55 11.98
CA LYS A 82 -26.96 9.71 11.40
C LYS A 82 -26.93 10.09 9.93
N MET A 83 -25.75 10.44 9.41
CA MET A 83 -25.54 10.86 8.03
C MET A 83 -24.99 9.70 7.20
N THR A 84 -25.11 9.79 5.88
CA THR A 84 -24.52 8.86 4.93
C THR A 84 -23.68 9.64 3.94
N GLY A 85 -22.58 9.06 3.48
CA GLY A 85 -21.61 9.71 2.59
C GLY A 85 -20.19 9.78 3.15
N SER A 86 -19.36 10.61 2.52
CA SER A 86 -17.95 10.74 2.88
C SER A 86 -17.77 11.58 4.15
N GLU A 87 -16.98 11.08 5.07
CA GLU A 87 -16.61 11.76 6.30
C GLU A 87 -15.13 11.55 6.62
N TYR A 88 -14.59 12.47 7.41
CA TYR A 88 -13.25 12.42 7.96
C TYR A 88 -13.34 12.17 9.47
N MET A 89 -12.46 11.29 9.97
CA MET A 89 -12.32 11.01 11.39
C MET A 89 -10.87 11.15 11.84
N LEU A 90 -10.66 11.70 13.03
CA LEU A 90 -9.37 11.73 13.68
C LEU A 90 -9.16 10.40 14.43
N THR A 91 -8.21 9.59 13.96
CA THR A 91 -7.99 8.22 14.45
C THR A 91 -6.92 8.15 15.54
N ASP A 92 -5.77 8.77 15.29
CA ASP A 92 -4.62 8.76 16.21
C ASP A 92 -4.09 10.18 16.41
N VAL A 93 -3.68 10.48 17.63
CA VAL A 93 -3.29 11.81 18.09
C VAL A 93 -2.08 11.68 19.02
N ARG A 94 -0.94 12.21 18.57
CA ARG A 94 0.30 12.34 19.33
C ARG A 94 0.80 13.77 19.21
N GLU A 95 0.17 14.66 19.97
CA GLU A 95 0.44 16.09 19.93
C GLU A 95 1.89 16.41 20.35
N PRO A 96 2.55 17.39 19.70
CA PRO A 96 2.14 18.12 18.49
C PRO A 96 2.62 17.45 17.18
N ASN A 97 3.27 16.29 17.26
CA ASN A 97 4.12 15.78 16.18
C ASN A 97 3.38 14.92 15.16
N LEU A 98 2.34 14.19 15.56
CA LEU A 98 1.59 13.30 14.66
C LEU A 98 0.09 13.35 14.90
N PHE A 99 -0.65 13.49 13.81
CA PHE A 99 -2.09 13.25 13.76
C PHE A 99 -2.43 12.37 12.56
N VAL A 100 -3.40 11.47 12.73
CA VAL A 100 -3.86 10.58 11.66
C VAL A 100 -5.34 10.84 11.39
N ILE A 101 -5.63 11.33 10.21
CA ILE A 101 -7.00 11.58 9.73
C ILE A 101 -7.35 10.50 8.70
N ARG A 102 -8.50 9.88 8.85
CA ARG A 102 -9.02 8.87 7.92
C ARG A 102 -10.24 9.41 7.21
N LYS A 103 -10.23 9.36 5.88
CA LYS A 103 -11.44 9.51 5.05
C LYS A 103 -12.14 8.16 4.95
N GLN A 104 -13.43 8.15 5.20
CA GLN A 104 -14.25 6.96 5.15
C GLN A 104 -15.63 7.28 4.57
N ASN A 105 -16.23 6.31 3.89
CA ASN A 105 -17.60 6.43 3.41
C ASN A 105 -18.55 5.67 4.34
N ARG A 106 -19.54 6.38 4.86
CA ARG A 106 -20.56 5.84 5.74
C ARG A 106 -21.80 5.46 4.95
N ASP A 107 -22.16 4.19 4.99
CA ASP A 107 -23.41 3.66 4.38
C ASP A 107 -24.55 3.57 5.41
N GLY A 108 -24.22 3.67 6.70
CA GLY A 108 -25.18 3.62 7.81
C GLY A 108 -24.52 3.87 9.17
N PRO A 109 -25.24 3.69 10.29
CA PRO A 109 -24.72 4.01 11.63
C PRO A 109 -23.52 3.13 12.02
N GLU A 110 -23.54 1.86 11.63
CA GLU A 110 -22.48 0.89 11.95
C GLU A 110 -21.59 0.55 10.74
N LYS A 111 -22.13 0.70 9.52
CA LYS A 111 -21.42 0.34 8.29
C LYS A 111 -20.60 1.52 7.76
N VAL A 112 -19.28 1.40 7.90
CA VAL A 112 -18.30 2.39 7.46
C VAL A 112 -17.19 1.71 6.67
N THR A 113 -16.87 2.24 5.50
CA THR A 113 -15.81 1.75 4.62
C THR A 113 -14.64 2.74 4.61
N PRO A 114 -13.47 2.39 5.17
CA PRO A 114 -12.27 3.21 5.08
C PRO A 114 -11.85 3.42 3.61
N GLN A 115 -11.49 4.64 3.24
CA GLN A 115 -11.07 4.97 1.88
C GLN A 115 -9.60 5.41 1.85
N LEU A 116 -9.28 6.54 2.47
CA LEU A 116 -7.94 7.13 2.45
C LEU A 116 -7.48 7.43 3.87
N THR A 117 -6.17 7.44 4.08
CA THR A 117 -5.57 7.84 5.36
C THR A 117 -4.55 8.94 5.10
N TYR A 118 -4.56 9.95 5.94
CA TYR A 118 -3.67 11.10 5.90
C TYR A 118 -2.92 11.19 7.22
N TYR A 119 -1.64 11.49 7.14
CA TYR A 119 -0.79 11.71 8.31
C TYR A 119 -0.29 13.15 8.29
N ILE A 120 -0.39 13.80 9.44
CA ILE A 120 0.11 15.15 9.68
C ILE A 120 1.33 14.99 10.56
N LEU A 121 2.52 15.09 9.98
CA LEU A 121 3.81 14.96 10.66
C LEU A 121 4.48 16.32 10.74
N ASP A 122 4.69 16.83 11.95
CA ASP A 122 5.37 18.11 12.22
C ASP A 122 4.79 19.27 11.36
N GLY A 123 3.45 19.28 11.23
CA GLY A 123 2.69 20.25 10.44
C GLY A 123 2.64 19.96 8.93
N CYS A 124 3.36 18.98 8.41
CA CYS A 124 3.25 18.56 7.01
C CYS A 124 2.17 17.49 6.86
N ILE A 125 1.21 17.72 5.96
CA ILE A 125 0.11 16.78 5.65
C ILE A 125 0.49 15.95 4.44
N TYR A 126 0.35 14.64 4.56
CA TYR A 126 0.65 13.68 3.51
C TYR A 126 -0.48 12.66 3.37
N GLN A 127 -0.68 12.19 2.14
CA GLN A 127 -1.56 11.06 1.87
C GLN A 127 -0.80 9.73 1.97
N ALA A 128 -1.33 8.78 2.73
CA ALA A 128 -0.80 7.43 2.76
C ALA A 128 -1.18 6.68 1.48
N PRO A 129 -0.22 6.00 0.81
CA PRO A 129 -0.51 5.19 -0.35
C PRO A 129 -1.34 3.96 0.03
N GLN A 130 -2.22 3.55 -0.87
CA GLN A 130 -2.97 2.30 -0.73
C GLN A 130 -2.01 1.11 -0.78
N LEU A 131 -2.27 0.09 0.05
CA LEU A 131 -1.43 -1.10 0.14
C LEU A 131 -1.28 -1.79 -1.23
N CYS A 132 -2.36 -1.87 -2.00
CA CYS A 132 -2.36 -2.41 -3.36
C CYS A 132 -1.38 -1.67 -4.29
N ASN A 133 -1.33 -0.33 -4.22
CA ASN A 133 -0.44 0.48 -5.06
C ASN A 133 1.03 0.28 -4.65
N VAL A 134 1.28 0.12 -3.34
CA VAL A 134 2.62 -0.22 -2.82
C VAL A 134 3.06 -1.59 -3.33
N PHE A 135 2.18 -2.61 -3.34
CA PHE A 135 2.52 -3.91 -3.90
C PHE A 135 2.77 -3.86 -5.40
N TYR A 136 1.88 -3.19 -6.15
CA TYR A 136 2.01 -3.07 -7.60
C TYR A 136 3.34 -2.43 -8.00
N SER A 137 3.71 -1.32 -7.36
CA SER A 137 4.98 -0.64 -7.62
C SER A 137 6.20 -1.49 -7.27
N ARG A 138 6.17 -2.21 -6.13
CA ARG A 138 7.27 -3.11 -5.72
C ARG A 138 7.44 -4.29 -6.67
N ILE A 139 6.35 -4.98 -7.03
CA ILE A 139 6.37 -6.10 -7.97
C ILE A 139 6.83 -5.63 -9.35
N GLY A 140 6.29 -4.51 -9.83
CA GLY A 140 6.71 -3.91 -11.09
C GLY A 140 8.22 -3.61 -11.14
N ARG A 141 8.77 -3.08 -10.05
CA ARG A 141 10.22 -2.80 -9.94
C ARG A 141 11.07 -4.08 -9.92
N VAL A 142 10.63 -5.13 -9.23
CA VAL A 142 11.30 -6.44 -9.25
C VAL A 142 11.30 -7.03 -10.66
N LEU A 143 10.14 -7.04 -11.33
CA LEU A 143 10.01 -7.58 -12.68
C LEU A 143 10.85 -6.79 -13.69
N HIS A 144 10.88 -5.46 -13.56
CA HIS A 144 11.73 -4.60 -14.39
C HIS A 144 13.21 -4.97 -14.22
N ASN A 145 13.70 -5.04 -12.98
CA ASN A 145 15.10 -5.39 -12.71
C ASN A 145 15.46 -6.79 -13.20
N LEU A 146 14.57 -7.77 -13.03
CA LEU A 146 14.76 -9.13 -13.55
C LEU A 146 14.83 -9.15 -15.07
N THR A 147 13.90 -8.45 -15.74
CA THR A 147 13.86 -8.36 -17.20
C THR A 147 15.11 -7.68 -17.76
N GLN A 148 15.57 -6.59 -17.13
CA GLN A 148 16.79 -5.90 -17.55
C GLN A 148 18.03 -6.76 -17.32
N GLY A 149 18.11 -7.46 -16.18
CA GLY A 149 19.18 -8.42 -15.90
C GLY A 149 19.24 -9.53 -16.96
N LEU A 150 18.10 -10.16 -17.25
CA LEU A 150 18.02 -11.23 -18.26
C LEU A 150 18.34 -10.72 -19.67
N LYS A 151 17.86 -9.54 -20.06
CA LYS A 151 18.23 -8.91 -21.35
C LYS A 151 19.73 -8.65 -21.46
N THR A 152 20.35 -8.20 -20.36
CA THR A 152 21.81 -7.97 -20.32
C THR A 152 22.59 -9.28 -20.43
N VAL A 153 22.12 -10.35 -19.79
CA VAL A 153 22.73 -11.68 -19.90
C VAL A 153 22.54 -12.27 -21.30
N ALA A 154 21.33 -12.20 -21.86
CA ALA A 154 21.02 -12.69 -23.20
C ALA A 154 21.86 -11.99 -24.28
N SER A 155 21.96 -10.67 -24.22
CA SER A 155 22.78 -9.90 -25.18
C SER A 155 24.29 -10.18 -25.05
N LYS A 156 24.79 -10.52 -23.85
CA LYS A 156 26.18 -11.00 -23.68
C LYS A 156 26.38 -12.42 -24.22
N LEU A 157 25.39 -13.30 -24.04
CA LEU A 157 25.40 -14.67 -24.58
C LEU A 157 25.35 -14.68 -26.12
N GLU A 158 24.53 -13.85 -26.74
CA GLU A 158 24.46 -13.74 -28.20
C GLU A 158 25.80 -13.28 -28.81
N LYS A 159 26.50 -12.35 -28.16
CA LYS A 159 27.86 -11.94 -28.56
C LYS A 159 28.88 -13.07 -28.46
N ILE A 160 28.76 -13.95 -27.47
CA ILE A 160 29.66 -15.11 -27.32
C ILE A 160 29.40 -16.14 -28.42
N ASN A 161 28.14 -16.33 -28.84
CA ASN A 161 27.79 -17.31 -29.88
C ASN A 161 28.07 -16.80 -31.31
N SER A 162 28.04 -15.49 -31.55
CA SER A 162 28.38 -14.91 -32.86
C SER A 162 29.87 -14.89 -33.17
N ASP A 163 30.73 -14.90 -32.14
CA ASP A 163 32.19 -14.97 -32.30
C ASP A 163 32.70 -16.39 -32.64
N ASP A 164 31.80 -17.36 -32.85
CA ASP A 164 32.13 -18.77 -33.17
C ASP A 164 31.65 -19.20 -34.58
N SER A 165 31.14 -18.26 -35.41
CA SER A 165 30.50 -18.59 -36.69
C SER A 165 31.21 -18.17 -37.97
N ASP A 166 32.24 -17.33 -37.95
CA ASP A 166 32.98 -16.96 -39.18
C ASP A 166 34.45 -16.67 -38.86
N GLU A 167 35.36 -17.59 -39.21
CA GLU A 167 36.66 -17.28 -39.85
C GLU A 167 37.39 -18.57 -40.30
N GLU A 168 37.18 -18.95 -41.57
CA GLU A 168 38.19 -19.64 -42.39
C GLU A 168 38.92 -18.57 -43.24
N GLY A 169 40.22 -18.33 -42.96
CA GLY A 169 41.17 -17.52 -43.75
C GLY A 169 40.96 -16.01 -43.64
N VAL A 170 41.93 -15.16 -43.31
CA VAL A 170 43.35 -15.09 -43.73
C VAL A 170 44.10 -14.16 -42.76
N ASP A 171 45.30 -14.56 -42.35
CA ASP A 171 46.40 -13.80 -41.71
C ASP A 171 46.08 -12.90 -40.50
N GLU A 172 46.13 -13.47 -39.29
CA GLU A 172 46.19 -12.76 -38.01
C GLU A 172 47.63 -12.60 -37.50
N GLU A 173 48.08 -11.34 -37.35
CA GLU A 173 49.00 -10.95 -36.28
C GLU A 173 48.27 -9.99 -35.32
N LEU A 174 47.73 -10.57 -34.24
CA LEU A 174 47.59 -10.05 -32.86
C LEU A 174 46.87 -8.70 -32.65
N THR A 175 45.65 -8.75 -32.08
CA THR A 175 45.38 -8.45 -30.65
C THR A 175 43.87 -8.30 -30.38
N SER A 176 43.18 -9.42 -30.10
CA SER A 176 42.00 -9.40 -29.24
C SER A 176 41.99 -10.68 -28.43
N THR A 177 42.39 -10.53 -27.17
CA THR A 177 42.57 -11.64 -26.24
C THR A 177 41.20 -12.21 -25.90
N LYS A 178 40.93 -13.46 -26.33
CA LYS A 178 39.87 -14.29 -25.77
C LYS A 178 40.11 -14.36 -24.27
N GLU A 179 39.37 -13.63 -23.45
CA GLU A 179 39.46 -13.80 -21.99
C GLU A 179 38.75 -15.10 -21.61
N PRO A 180 39.47 -16.16 -21.21
CA PRO A 180 38.84 -17.35 -20.68
C PRO A 180 38.10 -16.94 -19.41
N ILE A 181 36.87 -17.45 -19.24
CA ILE A 181 36.05 -17.26 -18.03
C ILE A 181 36.96 -17.34 -16.80
N ASN A 182 37.10 -16.21 -16.09
CA ASN A 182 38.07 -16.08 -15.02
C ASN A 182 37.60 -16.95 -13.84
N VAL A 183 38.10 -18.18 -13.78
CA VAL A 183 37.69 -19.19 -12.78
C VAL A 183 37.91 -18.68 -11.35
N LYS A 184 38.83 -17.73 -11.15
CA LYS A 184 39.04 -17.07 -9.86
C LYS A 184 37.92 -16.09 -9.53
N GLU A 185 37.39 -15.39 -10.53
CA GLU A 185 36.22 -14.51 -10.38
C GLU A 185 34.95 -15.30 -10.12
N LEU A 186 34.74 -16.43 -10.80
CA LEU A 186 33.60 -17.32 -10.54
C LEU A 186 33.62 -17.85 -9.10
N LYS A 187 34.79 -18.29 -8.62
CA LYS A 187 34.98 -18.71 -7.22
C LYS A 187 34.82 -17.56 -6.24
N ARG A 188 35.21 -16.34 -6.61
CA ARG A 188 35.01 -15.14 -5.80
C ARG A 188 33.51 -14.82 -5.66
N VAL A 189 32.76 -14.90 -6.75
CA VAL A 189 31.30 -14.67 -6.76
C VAL A 189 30.59 -15.73 -5.93
N ASP A 190 30.94 -17.01 -6.10
CA ASP A 190 30.38 -18.12 -5.32
C ASP A 190 30.67 -17.98 -3.81
N HIS A 191 31.89 -17.58 -3.47
CA HIS A 191 32.27 -17.28 -2.09
C HIS A 191 31.47 -16.09 -1.51
N ILE A 192 31.26 -15.03 -2.29
CA ILE A 192 30.42 -13.89 -1.88
C ILE A 192 28.98 -14.35 -1.66
N LEU A 193 28.43 -15.14 -2.57
CA LEU A 193 27.05 -15.61 -2.52
C LEU A 193 26.83 -16.54 -1.32
N THR A 194 27.78 -17.44 -1.05
CA THR A 194 27.78 -18.30 0.14
C THR A 194 27.89 -17.48 1.44
N SER A 195 28.75 -16.47 1.47
CA SER A 195 28.90 -15.57 2.62
C SER A 195 27.64 -14.74 2.89
N LEU A 196 26.95 -14.30 1.82
CA LEU A 196 25.67 -13.61 1.90
C LEU A 196 24.55 -14.54 2.38
N LEU A 197 24.47 -15.77 1.87
CA LEU A 197 23.50 -16.77 2.33
C LEU A 197 23.67 -17.09 3.81
N HIS A 198 24.91 -17.19 4.30
CA HIS A 198 25.18 -17.43 5.71
C HIS A 198 24.86 -16.21 6.62
N LYS A 199 24.71 -15.01 6.05
CA LYS A 199 24.25 -13.81 6.79
C LYS A 199 22.73 -13.72 6.90
N LEU A 200 21.99 -14.54 6.16
CA LEU A 200 20.53 -14.61 6.27
C LEU A 200 20.15 -15.55 7.43
N PRO A 201 19.09 -15.24 8.20
CA PRO A 201 18.58 -16.18 9.19
C PRO A 201 18.15 -17.48 8.50
N PRO A 202 18.27 -18.64 9.17
CA PRO A 202 17.79 -19.90 8.62
C PRO A 202 16.32 -19.75 8.24
N ALA A 203 15.95 -20.31 7.08
CA ALA A 203 14.57 -20.26 6.61
C ALA A 203 13.66 -20.77 7.74
N PRO A 204 12.60 -20.02 8.10
CA PRO A 204 11.66 -20.48 9.12
C PRO A 204 11.15 -21.87 8.70
N PRO A 205 10.94 -22.78 9.67
CA PRO A 205 10.37 -24.07 9.37
C PRO A 205 9.09 -23.85 8.56
N ALA A 206 8.92 -24.66 7.51
CA ALA A 206 7.69 -24.63 6.73
C ALA A 206 6.52 -24.72 7.70
N PRO A 207 5.51 -23.82 7.60
CA PRO A 207 4.38 -23.85 8.51
C PRO A 207 3.79 -25.26 8.53
N ASP A 208 3.50 -25.77 9.73
CA ASP A 208 2.85 -27.07 9.88
C ASP A 208 1.61 -27.08 8.99
N PHE A 209 1.56 -28.06 8.08
CA PHE A 209 0.35 -28.26 7.28
C PHE A 209 -0.83 -28.38 8.24
N ALA A 210 -1.90 -27.64 7.96
CA ALA A 210 -3.15 -27.78 8.71
C ALA A 210 -3.48 -29.27 8.83
N ARG A 211 -3.74 -29.72 10.05
CA ARG A 211 -3.98 -31.11 10.42
C ARG A 211 -4.91 -31.76 9.39
N GLY A 212 -4.36 -32.61 8.51
CA GLY A 212 -5.10 -33.23 7.39
C GLY A 212 -4.46 -33.07 5.99
N TYR A 213 -3.44 -32.24 5.81
CA TYR A 213 -2.74 -32.08 4.52
C TYR A 213 -1.24 -32.44 4.62
N GLY A 214 -0.92 -33.65 5.08
CA GLY A 214 0.42 -34.22 4.96
C GLY A 214 0.51 -35.21 3.80
N PRO A 215 1.64 -35.34 3.08
CA PRO A 215 1.86 -36.45 2.17
C PRO A 215 1.74 -37.77 2.94
N LEU A 216 0.96 -38.70 2.39
CA LEU A 216 0.71 -40.01 2.99
C LEU A 216 1.91 -40.94 2.74
N SER A 217 2.92 -40.90 3.60
CA SER A 217 3.92 -41.97 3.64
C SER A 217 4.68 -42.02 4.98
N THR A 218 4.79 -43.26 5.47
CA THR A 218 5.55 -43.77 6.63
C THR A 218 5.01 -43.43 8.02
N LEU A 219 3.89 -44.06 8.38
CA LEU A 219 3.59 -44.44 9.75
C LEU A 219 3.62 -45.97 9.83
N ASP A 220 4.79 -46.51 10.14
CA ASP A 220 4.90 -47.74 10.90
C ASP A 220 6.18 -47.64 11.76
N GLU A 221 6.09 -48.14 12.98
CA GLU A 221 7.08 -48.09 14.06
C GLU A 221 7.12 -46.80 14.91
N ARG A 222 6.26 -46.77 15.94
CA ARG A 222 6.69 -46.97 17.35
C ARG A 222 5.50 -46.77 18.30
N GLU A 223 4.92 -47.89 18.73
CA GLU A 223 4.23 -47.97 20.02
C GLU A 223 5.28 -48.09 21.15
N LYS A 224 5.19 -47.24 22.18
CA LYS A 224 4.96 -47.66 23.58
C LYS A 224 5.12 -46.50 24.58
N GLU A 225 4.15 -46.46 25.49
CA GLU A 225 4.16 -45.93 26.86
C GLU A 225 4.13 -44.40 27.08
N LYS A 226 2.95 -43.85 27.43
CA LYS A 226 2.48 -43.74 28.83
C LYS A 226 1.03 -43.22 28.93
N ASP A 227 0.25 -43.92 29.74
CA ASP A 227 -1.07 -43.57 30.31
C ASP A 227 -1.03 -42.18 31.04
N GLU A 228 -2.10 -41.43 31.33
CA GLU A 228 -3.50 -41.75 31.54
C GLU A 228 -4.37 -40.45 31.60
N SER A 229 -5.63 -40.57 31.17
CA SER A 229 -6.83 -39.83 31.65
C SER A 229 -7.15 -38.38 31.19
N LYS A 230 -8.11 -38.23 30.25
CA LYS A 230 -9.55 -37.93 30.52
C LYS A 230 -10.33 -37.57 29.23
N LEU A 231 -11.40 -38.35 28.95
CA LEU A 231 -12.75 -38.07 28.38
C LEU A 231 -12.94 -36.87 27.43
N SER A 232 -13.70 -36.90 26.32
CA SER A 232 -14.49 -37.91 25.59
C SER A 232 -15.22 -37.22 24.41
N ASN A 233 -15.28 -37.93 23.28
CA ASN A 233 -16.29 -37.98 22.20
C ASN A 233 -16.54 -36.79 21.23
N ASP A 234 -16.10 -37.02 19.98
CA ASP A 234 -16.87 -37.11 18.71
C ASP A 234 -18.02 -36.10 18.47
N THR A 235 -18.11 -35.41 17.33
CA THR A 235 -18.36 -36.01 16.01
C THR A 235 -18.21 -34.95 14.90
N LEU A 236 -17.54 -35.32 13.78
CA LEU A 236 -17.58 -34.62 12.49
C LEU A 236 -19.01 -34.63 11.91
N PHE A 237 -19.45 -33.57 11.21
CA PHE A 237 -19.93 -33.70 9.82
C PHE A 237 -20.07 -32.33 9.13
N CYS A 238 -19.60 -32.37 7.89
CA CYS A 238 -19.58 -31.37 6.83
C CYS A 238 -20.97 -31.19 6.19
N SER A 239 -21.40 -29.95 5.91
CA SER A 239 -21.89 -29.50 4.58
C SER A 239 -22.31 -28.01 4.57
N ASP A 240 -21.80 -27.27 3.58
CA ASP A 240 -22.13 -25.88 3.23
C ASP A 240 -23.48 -25.79 2.43
N PRO A 241 -23.81 -24.68 1.72
CA PRO A 241 -24.89 -23.76 2.04
C PRO A 241 -26.07 -23.82 1.04
N ILE A 242 -27.09 -22.99 1.28
CA ILE A 242 -28.24 -22.68 0.41
C ILE A 242 -29.41 -23.69 0.47
N ILE A 243 -30.54 -23.26 1.06
CA ILE A 243 -31.92 -23.20 0.49
C ILE A 243 -32.96 -23.03 1.63
N ASN A 244 -33.91 -22.13 1.36
CA ASN A 244 -35.14 -21.76 2.07
C ASN A 244 -35.94 -22.90 2.76
N HIS A 245 -36.57 -22.60 3.91
CA HIS A 245 -38.03 -22.39 4.06
C HIS A 245 -38.51 -22.51 5.53
N GLY A 246 -39.03 -21.40 6.08
CA GLY A 246 -40.31 -21.35 6.82
C GLY A 246 -40.39 -21.87 8.27
N PRO A 247 -41.44 -21.47 9.03
CA PRO A 247 -41.33 -21.28 10.47
C PRO A 247 -42.14 -22.28 11.34
N SER A 248 -41.96 -22.13 12.66
CA SER A 248 -42.77 -22.66 13.79
C SER A 248 -42.22 -23.98 14.35
N LYS A 249 -42.19 -24.24 15.66
CA LYS A 249 -43.17 -23.92 16.71
C LYS A 249 -42.52 -23.80 18.10
N ARG A 250 -43.11 -22.90 18.89
CA ARG A 250 -42.99 -22.73 20.34
C ARG A 250 -43.59 -23.95 21.08
N MET A 251 -42.89 -24.43 22.12
CA MET A 251 -43.48 -24.96 23.35
C MET A 251 -42.43 -24.84 24.46
N LYS A 252 -42.69 -23.97 25.44
CA LYS A 252 -42.05 -23.96 26.76
C LYS A 252 -43.13 -24.39 27.75
N PHE A 253 -42.82 -25.38 28.58
CA PHE A 253 -43.45 -25.50 29.90
C PHE A 253 -42.90 -24.39 30.80
#